data_AF-A0A397Y5I8-F1
#
_entry.id   AF-A0A397Y5I8-F1
#
_cell.length_a   1.000
_cell.length_b   1.000
_cell.length_c   1.000
_cell.angle_alpha   90.00
_cell.angle_beta   90.00
_cell.angle_gamma   90.00
#
_symmetry.space_group_name_H-M   'P 1'
#
loop_
_entity.id
_entity.type
_entity.pdbx_description
1 polymer ?
#
loop_
_entity_poly.entity_id
_entity_poly.type
_entity_poly.pdbx_seq_one_letter_code
_entity_poly.pdbx_strand_id
1 'polypeptide(L)'
;MSIFLCFLLLFPLSLIFIKKLSSSKGKRPPGPMGLPIIGNLHQLGRFLHKSLHKISHEYGPVMSLRFGVVPVVVVSSKEGAEEVLKTHDLETCSRPKTVGTGLFTYNFKDIGFAPFDHSDIISVMLDMISKPSKGDSFKVTDDHLKGVMSDVFLAGVNAGAITMIWAMTELSRHPRVMKKLQEDIRTTLGPNKEKITEEDLEKVEYLKLVIEETFRLHPPAPLLLPRLTISDVKIQGYNIPKNTMIQINTYAIGRDPKYWTKPDEFIPERFVDNPIEYKGKHFELLPFGAGRRICPGMGTGITIVELGLLNLLYFFDWSLPEGMTIKDIDMEEDGAFVIAKKVPLELVPTRHRW
;
A
#
# COMPACT_ATOMS: atom_id res chain seq x y z
N MET A 1 24.32 58.15 18.56
CA MET A 1 23.96 57.33 19.74
C MET A 1 22.52 56.79 19.67
N SER A 2 21.52 57.56 19.22
CA SER A 2 20.11 57.12 19.20
C SER A 2 19.75 55.95 18.26
N ILE A 3 20.40 55.82 17.09
CA ILE A 3 20.07 54.75 16.12
C ILE A 3 20.48 53.37 16.66
N PHE A 4 21.60 53.30 17.37
CA PHE A 4 22.11 52.05 17.96
C PHE A 4 21.22 51.55 19.11
N LEU A 5 20.67 52.47 19.92
CA LEU A 5 19.68 52.15 20.96
C LEU A 5 18.35 51.64 20.37
N CYS A 6 17.90 52.19 19.24
CA CYS A 6 16.71 51.69 18.55
C CYS A 6 16.91 50.24 18.06
N PHE A 7 18.08 49.88 17.52
CA PHE A 7 18.36 48.50 17.13
C PHE A 7 18.41 47.54 18.33
N LEU A 8 19.01 47.96 19.45
CA LEU A 8 19.09 47.17 20.69
C LEU A 8 17.70 46.90 21.32
N LEU A 9 16.74 47.80 21.14
CA LEU A 9 15.37 47.63 21.65
C LEU A 9 14.44 46.94 20.65
N LEU A 10 14.57 47.24 19.35
CA LEU A 10 13.71 46.66 18.31
C LEU A 10 14.08 45.23 17.93
N PHE A 11 15.34 44.81 18.10
CA PHE A 11 15.76 43.44 17.81
C PHE A 11 15.20 42.39 18.79
N PRO A 12 15.20 42.59 20.12
CA PRO A 12 14.51 41.67 21.03
C PRO A 12 12.99 41.78 20.88
N LEU A 13 12.42 42.96 20.61
CA LEU A 13 10.99 43.11 20.31
C LEU A 13 10.59 42.37 19.03
N SER A 14 11.41 42.40 17.98
CA SER A 14 11.18 41.65 16.74
C SER A 14 11.38 40.16 16.97
N LEU A 15 12.34 39.72 17.79
CA LEU A 15 12.49 38.32 18.19
C LEU A 15 11.31 37.81 19.03
N ILE A 16 10.77 38.64 19.93
CA ILE A 16 9.56 38.33 20.71
C ILE A 16 8.34 38.29 19.79
N PHE A 17 8.24 39.23 18.83
CA PHE A 17 7.16 39.25 17.84
C PHE A 17 7.26 38.05 16.88
N ILE A 18 8.46 37.65 16.45
CA ILE A 18 8.72 36.43 15.67
C ILE A 18 8.41 35.18 16.50
N LYS A 19 8.74 35.13 17.79
CA LYS A 19 8.34 34.05 18.71
C LYS A 19 6.83 34.01 18.94
N LYS A 20 6.14 35.15 19.01
CA LYS A 20 4.66 35.26 19.11
C LYS A 20 3.96 34.90 17.80
N LEU A 21 4.53 35.24 16.64
CA LEU A 21 4.10 34.75 15.32
C LEU A 21 4.41 33.26 15.15
N SER A 22 5.41 32.74 15.87
CA SER A 22 5.72 31.31 15.92
C SER A 22 4.81 30.54 16.88
N SER A 23 4.03 31.20 17.75
CA SER A 23 3.32 30.54 18.86
C SER A 23 1.92 30.01 18.53
N SER A 24 1.62 29.66 17.28
CA SER A 24 0.45 28.81 16.96
C SER A 24 0.74 27.63 16.02
N LYS A 25 2.00 27.42 15.61
CA LYS A 25 2.36 26.28 14.77
C LYS A 25 2.56 25.06 15.68
N GLY A 26 1.48 24.30 15.90
CA GLY A 26 1.54 23.03 16.64
C GLY A 26 2.61 22.06 16.10
N LYS A 27 2.89 21.02 16.89
CA LYS A 27 4.03 20.11 16.73
C LYS A 27 4.09 19.54 15.30
N ARG A 28 5.22 19.71 14.59
CA ARG A 28 5.46 19.02 13.31
C ARG A 28 5.93 17.58 13.56
N PRO A 29 5.70 16.65 12.61
CA PRO A 29 6.27 15.32 12.72
C PRO A 29 7.81 15.40 12.84
N PRO A 30 8.42 14.59 13.72
CA PRO A 30 9.89 14.46 13.78
C PRO A 30 10.43 13.84 12.49
N GLY A 31 11.73 13.92 12.26
CA GLY A 31 12.34 13.23 11.12
C GLY A 31 13.84 13.51 10.99
N PRO A 32 14.55 12.68 10.21
CA PRO A 32 15.99 12.83 10.04
C PRO A 32 16.34 14.14 9.34
N MET A 33 17.47 14.74 9.72
CA MET A 33 17.96 15.93 9.03
C MET A 33 18.31 15.60 7.57
N GLY A 34 17.76 16.38 6.65
CA GLY A 34 18.07 16.30 5.22
C GLY A 34 19.21 17.24 4.83
N LEU A 35 19.92 16.92 3.75
CA LEU A 35 20.94 17.78 3.17
C LEU A 35 20.30 18.89 2.31
N PRO A 36 20.99 20.02 2.08
CA PRO A 36 20.52 21.04 1.14
C PRO A 36 20.22 20.43 -0.24
N ILE A 37 19.16 20.92 -0.89
CA ILE A 37 18.70 20.54 -2.24
C ILE A 37 18.15 19.11 -2.34
N ILE A 38 18.91 18.09 -1.94
CA ILE A 38 18.54 16.67 -2.09
C ILE A 38 17.68 16.14 -0.94
N GLY A 39 17.60 16.86 0.18
CA GLY A 39 16.84 16.45 1.35
C GLY A 39 17.33 15.12 1.91
N ASN A 40 16.41 14.18 2.09
CA ASN A 40 16.66 12.87 2.68
C ASN A 40 16.93 11.77 1.63
N LEU A 41 17.05 12.09 0.33
CA LEU A 41 17.27 11.07 -0.72
C LEU A 41 18.51 10.21 -0.48
N HIS A 42 19.58 10.79 0.08
CA HIS A 42 20.82 10.08 0.41
C HIS A 42 20.67 9.05 1.55
N GLN A 43 19.58 9.10 2.32
CA GLN A 43 19.29 8.17 3.42
C GLN A 43 18.42 6.99 2.96
N LEU A 44 17.94 7.01 1.71
CA LEU A 44 17.05 6.01 1.15
C LEU A 44 17.87 5.01 0.34
N GLY A 45 17.77 3.72 0.71
CA GLY A 45 18.38 2.63 -0.05
C GLY A 45 17.55 2.24 -1.27
N ARG A 46 17.92 1.10 -1.87
CA ARG A 46 17.22 0.52 -3.04
C ARG A 46 15.71 0.37 -2.82
N PHE A 47 15.30 -0.03 -1.62
CA PHE A 47 13.91 -0.26 -1.27
C PHE A 47 13.40 0.82 -0.31
N LEU A 48 12.48 1.65 -0.81
CA LEU A 48 11.99 2.81 -0.07
C LEU A 48 11.20 2.39 1.17
N HIS A 49 10.31 1.40 1.08
CA HIS A 49 9.52 0.88 2.20
C HIS A 49 10.37 0.36 3.35
N LYS A 50 11.44 -0.39 3.05
CA LYS A 50 12.39 -0.91 4.05
C LYS A 50 13.21 0.21 4.70
N SER A 51 13.70 1.16 3.90
CA SER A 51 14.44 2.32 4.41
C SER A 51 13.57 3.16 5.34
N LEU A 52 12.34 3.45 4.93
CA LEU A 52 11.37 4.20 5.72
C LEU A 52 10.94 3.43 6.98
N HIS A 53 10.76 2.11 6.91
CA HIS A 53 10.47 1.29 8.09
C HIS A 53 11.62 1.38 9.10
N LYS A 54 12.88 1.28 8.65
CA LYS A 54 14.05 1.44 9.52
C LYS A 54 14.10 2.82 10.19
N ILE A 55 13.86 3.89 9.43
CA ILE A 55 13.85 5.26 9.96
C ILE A 55 12.69 5.45 10.97
N SER A 56 11.55 4.80 10.75
CA SER A 56 10.39 4.91 11.65
C SER A 56 10.65 4.37 13.06
N HIS A 57 11.61 3.44 13.23
CA HIS A 57 12.02 2.96 14.56
C HIS A 57 12.74 4.03 15.38
N GLU A 58 13.37 5.03 14.74
CA GLU A 58 14.10 6.10 15.41
C GLU A 58 13.23 7.35 15.61
N TYR A 59 12.44 7.72 14.59
CA TYR A 59 11.66 8.96 14.60
C TYR A 59 10.19 8.75 14.95
N GLY A 60 9.72 7.52 15.04
CA GLY A 60 8.34 7.15 15.32
C GLY A 60 7.48 6.99 14.05
N PRO A 61 6.21 6.58 14.23
CA PRO A 61 5.37 6.08 13.14
C PRO A 61 4.81 7.16 12.22
N VAL A 62 4.88 8.43 12.60
CA VAL A 62 4.51 9.59 11.75
C VAL A 62 5.71 10.51 11.71
N MET A 63 6.38 10.59 10.56
CA MET A 63 7.66 11.27 10.43
C MET A 63 7.74 12.13 9.16
N SER A 64 8.52 13.21 9.21
CA SER A 64 8.71 14.17 8.12
C SER A 64 10.05 13.94 7.41
N LEU A 65 9.99 13.85 6.08
CA LEU A 65 11.15 13.77 5.20
C LEU A 65 11.00 14.80 4.07
N ARG A 66 12.05 14.95 3.27
CA ARG A 66 12.09 15.71 2.04
C ARG A 66 12.69 14.88 0.93
N PHE A 67 11.96 14.68 -0.16
CA PHE A 67 12.50 14.08 -1.38
C PHE A 67 12.90 15.20 -2.32
N GLY A 68 14.18 15.58 -2.27
CA GLY A 68 14.63 16.84 -2.85
C GLY A 68 14.00 18.03 -2.12
N VAL A 69 13.24 18.83 -2.86
CA VAL A 69 12.48 19.98 -2.32
C VAL A 69 11.04 19.64 -1.92
N VAL A 70 10.58 18.42 -2.18
CA VAL A 70 9.19 18.01 -1.93
C VAL A 70 9.02 17.56 -0.47
N PRO A 71 8.13 18.19 0.32
CA PRO A 71 7.84 17.74 1.67
C PRO A 71 7.04 16.44 1.66
N VAL A 72 7.51 15.46 2.43
CA VAL A 72 6.89 14.14 2.56
C VAL A 72 6.62 13.85 4.03
N VAL A 73 5.44 13.32 4.34
CA VAL A 73 5.14 12.68 5.62
C VAL A 73 4.94 11.20 5.37
N VAL A 74 5.63 10.39 6.16
CA VAL A 74 5.52 8.94 6.12
C VAL A 74 4.72 8.48 7.33
N VAL A 75 3.73 7.65 7.07
CA VAL A 75 2.81 7.07 8.06
C VAL A 75 3.01 5.56 8.08
N SER A 76 3.44 5.03 9.22
CA SER A 76 3.88 3.64 9.40
C SER A 76 3.16 2.95 10.57
N SER A 77 1.99 3.43 10.99
CA SER A 77 1.17 2.82 12.04
C SER A 77 -0.28 2.71 11.61
N LYS A 78 -1.00 1.77 12.22
CA LYS A 78 -2.44 1.57 12.05
C LYS A 78 -3.21 2.87 12.30
N GLU A 79 -3.03 3.51 13.46
CA GLU A 79 -3.80 4.70 13.83
C GLU A 79 -3.58 5.86 12.86
N GLY A 80 -2.34 6.04 12.40
CA GLY A 80 -2.03 7.11 11.44
C GLY A 80 -2.62 6.82 10.06
N ALA A 81 -2.60 5.57 9.63
CA ALA A 81 -3.22 5.16 8.37
C ALA A 81 -4.75 5.34 8.44
N GLU A 82 -5.39 4.99 9.56
CA GLU A 82 -6.82 5.24 9.78
C GLU A 82 -7.16 6.73 9.74
N GLU A 83 -6.38 7.57 10.42
CA GLU A 83 -6.60 9.02 10.39
C GLU A 83 -6.47 9.59 8.97
N VAL A 84 -5.47 9.16 8.19
CA VAL A 84 -5.30 9.62 6.80
C VAL A 84 -6.41 9.11 5.90
N LEU A 85 -6.69 7.80 5.91
CA LEU A 85 -7.51 7.14 4.91
C LEU A 85 -9.01 7.14 5.23
N LYS A 86 -9.40 7.48 6.46
CA LYS A 86 -10.80 7.45 6.92
C LYS A 86 -11.20 8.75 7.58
N THR A 87 -10.53 9.14 8.67
CA THR A 87 -10.93 10.33 9.45
C THR A 87 -10.76 11.62 8.66
N HIS A 88 -9.65 11.75 7.94
CA HIS A 88 -9.27 12.91 7.13
C HIS A 88 -9.16 12.54 5.65
N ASP A 89 -9.99 11.60 5.19
CA ASP A 89 -9.94 11.13 3.80
C ASP A 89 -10.20 12.28 2.82
N LEU A 90 -11.16 13.17 3.10
CA LEU A 90 -11.45 14.33 2.25
C LEU A 90 -10.26 15.26 2.11
N GLU A 91 -9.55 15.52 3.22
CA GLU A 91 -8.43 16.44 3.28
C GLU A 91 -7.14 15.84 2.70
N THR A 92 -7.06 14.52 2.53
CA THR A 92 -5.83 13.83 2.11
C THR A 92 -5.96 13.01 0.83
N CYS A 93 -7.15 12.88 0.25
CA CYS A 93 -7.41 12.00 -0.90
C CYS A 93 -6.92 12.49 -2.27
N SER A 94 -6.30 13.66 -2.35
CA SER A 94 -5.69 14.13 -3.60
C SER A 94 -4.41 13.38 -3.92
N ARG A 95 -3.87 13.60 -5.12
CA ARG A 95 -2.69 12.92 -5.66
C ARG A 95 -1.65 13.94 -6.12
N PRO A 96 -0.35 13.68 -5.91
CA PRO A 96 0.71 14.57 -6.35
C PRO A 96 0.80 14.61 -7.88
N LYS A 97 0.87 15.81 -8.46
CA LYS A 97 1.09 15.99 -9.89
C LYS A 97 2.57 15.87 -10.23
N THR A 98 3.00 14.72 -10.74
CA THR A 98 4.35 14.54 -11.27
C THR A 98 4.33 14.51 -12.80
N VAL A 99 5.43 14.92 -13.44
CA VAL A 99 5.54 14.90 -14.91
C VAL A 99 5.33 13.48 -15.46
N GLY A 100 5.97 12.47 -14.83
CA GLY A 100 5.87 11.08 -15.27
C GLY A 100 4.44 10.54 -15.17
N THR A 101 3.77 10.75 -14.03
CA THR A 101 2.36 10.33 -13.88
C THR A 101 1.47 11.06 -14.88
N GLY A 102 1.66 12.36 -15.10
CA GLY A 102 0.84 13.12 -16.06
C GLY A 102 0.98 12.64 -17.51
N LEU A 103 2.19 12.26 -17.93
CA LEU A 103 2.42 11.71 -19.28
C LEU A 103 1.73 10.35 -19.46
N PHE A 104 1.87 9.46 -18.48
CA PHE A 104 1.32 8.11 -18.56
C PHE A 104 -0.21 8.07 -18.42
N THR A 105 -0.78 8.97 -17.64
CA THR A 105 -2.23 9.00 -17.32
C THR A 105 -3.04 9.98 -18.17
N TYR A 106 -2.53 10.31 -19.35
CA TYR A 106 -3.21 11.23 -20.28
C TYR A 106 -3.60 12.56 -19.61
N ASN A 107 -2.62 13.16 -18.95
CA ASN A 107 -2.74 14.38 -18.15
C ASN A 107 -3.72 14.23 -16.96
N PHE A 108 -3.53 13.15 -16.17
CA PHE A 108 -4.30 12.87 -14.95
C PHE A 108 -5.79 12.67 -15.17
N LYS A 109 -6.16 12.15 -16.35
CA LYS A 109 -7.54 11.81 -16.71
C LYS A 109 -7.86 10.34 -16.42
N ASP A 110 -7.10 9.74 -15.51
CA ASP A 110 -7.22 8.35 -15.03
C ASP A 110 -7.98 8.28 -13.68
N ILE A 111 -8.05 7.10 -13.04
CA ILE A 111 -8.74 6.91 -11.75
C ILE A 111 -7.78 6.85 -10.55
N GLY A 112 -6.53 6.42 -10.77
CA GLY A 112 -5.55 6.15 -9.72
C GLY A 112 -4.78 7.39 -9.23
N PHE A 113 -4.29 8.21 -10.16
CA PHE A 113 -3.40 9.35 -9.97
C PHE A 113 -4.08 10.70 -10.22
N ALA A 114 -5.33 10.72 -10.69
CA ALA A 114 -6.11 11.95 -10.80
C ALA A 114 -6.12 12.72 -9.45
N PRO A 115 -5.70 13.99 -9.43
CA PRO A 115 -5.90 14.87 -8.29
C PRO A 115 -7.38 14.93 -7.91
N PHE A 116 -7.66 15.14 -6.62
CA PHE A 116 -9.04 15.30 -6.19
C PHE A 116 -9.52 16.72 -6.49
N ASP A 117 -10.52 16.84 -7.35
CA ASP A 117 -11.27 18.07 -7.62
C ASP A 117 -12.71 17.71 -8.04
N HIS A 118 -13.60 18.71 -8.18
CA HIS A 118 -15.01 18.43 -8.53
C HIS A 118 -15.23 17.90 -9.96
N SER A 119 -14.17 17.80 -10.75
CA SER A 119 -14.20 17.32 -12.13
C SER A 119 -13.43 16.02 -12.33
N ASP A 120 -12.90 15.40 -11.27
CA ASP A 120 -12.21 14.12 -11.41
C ASP A 120 -13.23 12.98 -11.59
N ILE A 121 -12.82 11.93 -12.29
CA ILE A 121 -13.73 10.84 -12.65
C ILE A 121 -14.30 10.13 -11.42
N ILE A 122 -13.55 10.05 -10.31
CA ILE A 122 -14.03 9.45 -9.06
C ILE A 122 -15.06 10.36 -8.39
N SER A 123 -14.81 11.68 -8.33
CA SER A 123 -15.80 12.62 -7.78
C SER A 123 -17.11 12.58 -8.56
N VAL A 124 -17.02 12.51 -9.89
CA VAL A 124 -18.20 12.41 -10.77
C VAL A 124 -18.95 11.10 -10.56
N MET A 125 -18.26 9.96 -10.49
CA MET A 125 -18.89 8.67 -10.23
C MET A 125 -19.60 8.65 -8.87
N LEU A 126 -18.99 9.23 -7.84
CA LEU A 126 -19.59 9.36 -6.50
C LEU A 126 -20.82 10.29 -6.53
N ASP A 127 -20.77 11.40 -7.27
CA ASP A 127 -21.89 12.31 -7.45
C ASP A 127 -23.05 11.67 -8.21
N MET A 128 -22.77 10.89 -9.26
CA MET A 128 -23.79 10.14 -10.02
C MET A 128 -24.53 9.12 -9.17
N ILE A 129 -23.81 8.38 -8.31
CA ILE A 129 -24.41 7.45 -7.35
C ILE A 129 -25.30 8.20 -6.35
N SER A 130 -24.84 9.38 -5.87
CA SER A 130 -25.52 10.15 -4.85
C SER A 130 -26.72 10.97 -5.37
N LYS A 131 -26.70 11.35 -6.66
CA LYS A 131 -27.70 12.22 -7.30
C LYS A 131 -27.98 11.74 -8.74
N PRO A 132 -28.79 10.68 -8.92
CA PRO A 132 -28.98 10.03 -10.23
C PRO A 132 -29.60 10.92 -11.33
N SER A 133 -30.14 12.09 -11.00
CA SER A 133 -31.06 12.86 -11.84
C SER A 133 -30.60 14.25 -12.31
N LYS A 134 -29.34 14.66 -12.07
CA LYS A 134 -28.80 15.91 -12.65
C LYS A 134 -27.83 15.62 -13.79
N GLY A 135 -28.40 15.38 -14.97
CA GLY A 135 -27.70 15.07 -16.23
C GLY A 135 -27.01 16.26 -16.90
N ASP A 136 -26.25 17.07 -16.17
CA ASP A 136 -25.35 18.07 -16.76
C ASP A 136 -24.17 18.32 -15.82
N SER A 137 -22.97 17.84 -16.16
CA SER A 137 -21.68 18.52 -15.84
C SER A 137 -20.39 17.76 -16.15
N PHE A 138 -20.39 16.47 -16.52
CA PHE A 138 -19.14 15.78 -16.88
C PHE A 138 -19.20 15.12 -18.26
N LYS A 139 -18.30 15.55 -19.17
CA LYS A 139 -18.11 14.94 -20.49
C LYS A 139 -16.88 14.04 -20.44
N VAL A 140 -17.11 12.73 -20.42
CA VAL A 140 -16.05 11.74 -20.61
C VAL A 140 -15.40 11.98 -21.98
N THR A 141 -14.07 12.01 -22.02
CA THR A 141 -13.29 12.24 -23.25
C THR A 141 -12.51 11.00 -23.62
N ASP A 142 -11.99 10.95 -24.87
CA ASP A 142 -11.08 9.89 -25.31
C ASP A 142 -9.86 9.71 -24.39
N ASP A 143 -9.27 10.82 -23.91
CA ASP A 143 -8.20 10.75 -22.91
C ASP A 143 -8.62 10.09 -21.58
N HIS A 144 -9.87 10.27 -21.14
CA HIS A 144 -10.36 9.60 -19.93
C HIS A 144 -10.47 8.09 -20.16
N LEU A 145 -10.97 7.68 -21.33
CA LEU A 145 -11.02 6.27 -21.69
C LEU A 145 -9.61 5.66 -21.76
N LYS A 146 -8.68 6.33 -22.43
CA LYS A 146 -7.28 5.91 -22.53
C LYS A 146 -6.59 5.84 -21.17
N GLY A 147 -6.83 6.82 -20.29
CA GLY A 147 -6.33 6.83 -18.92
C GLY A 147 -6.82 5.64 -18.11
N VAL A 148 -8.14 5.42 -18.07
CA VAL A 148 -8.75 4.29 -17.36
C VAL A 148 -8.29 2.94 -17.92
N MET A 149 -8.21 2.79 -19.24
CA MET A 149 -7.70 1.55 -19.86
C MET A 149 -6.24 1.29 -19.47
N SER A 150 -5.42 2.33 -19.42
CA SER A 150 -4.02 2.22 -19.04
C SER A 150 -3.86 1.86 -17.56
N ASP A 151 -4.69 2.40 -16.68
CA ASP A 151 -4.75 2.03 -15.26
C ASP A 151 -5.09 0.55 -15.08
N VAL A 152 -6.16 0.08 -15.74
CA VAL A 152 -6.59 -1.33 -15.65
C VAL A 152 -5.49 -2.27 -16.14
N PHE A 153 -4.84 -1.95 -17.26
CA PHE A 153 -3.77 -2.78 -17.81
C PHE A 153 -2.53 -2.83 -16.91
N LEU A 154 -2.05 -1.67 -16.44
CA LEU A 154 -0.84 -1.62 -15.60
C LEU A 154 -1.07 -2.22 -14.21
N ALA A 155 -2.19 -1.90 -13.56
CA ALA A 155 -2.47 -2.34 -12.20
C ALA A 155 -2.95 -3.80 -12.16
N GLY A 156 -3.76 -4.22 -13.14
CA GLY A 156 -4.48 -5.49 -13.10
C GLY A 156 -3.62 -6.72 -13.37
N VAL A 157 -2.63 -6.64 -14.26
CA VAL A 157 -1.87 -7.84 -14.67
C VAL A 157 -0.82 -8.23 -13.63
N ASN A 158 -0.04 -7.27 -13.13
CA ASN A 158 1.17 -7.62 -12.39
C ASN A 158 0.89 -7.93 -10.91
N ALA A 159 -0.05 -7.23 -10.27
CA ALA A 159 -0.30 -7.36 -8.83
C ALA A 159 -0.79 -8.77 -8.43
N GLY A 160 -1.70 -9.35 -9.22
CA GLY A 160 -2.21 -10.70 -8.99
C GLY A 160 -1.12 -11.77 -9.13
N ALA A 161 -0.35 -11.71 -10.23
CA ALA A 161 0.76 -12.63 -10.48
C ALA A 161 1.83 -12.56 -9.37
N ILE A 162 2.22 -11.36 -8.95
CA ILE A 162 3.18 -11.15 -7.87
C ILE A 162 2.68 -11.76 -6.56
N THR A 163 1.41 -11.56 -6.23
CA THR A 163 0.81 -12.12 -5.00
C THR A 163 0.83 -13.65 -5.06
N MET A 164 0.46 -14.27 -6.18
CA MET A 164 0.52 -15.72 -6.35
C MET A 164 1.94 -16.26 -6.22
N ILE A 165 2.93 -15.58 -6.80
CA ILE A 165 4.35 -15.96 -6.71
C ILE A 165 4.83 -15.91 -5.26
N TRP A 166 4.51 -14.84 -4.52
CA TRP A 166 4.87 -14.74 -3.10
C TRP A 166 4.14 -15.79 -2.24
N ALA A 167 2.86 -16.05 -2.49
CA ALA A 167 2.11 -17.11 -1.81
C ALA A 167 2.77 -18.48 -2.05
N MET A 168 3.03 -18.85 -3.30
CA MET A 168 3.72 -20.10 -3.64
C MET A 168 5.13 -20.16 -3.03
N THR A 169 5.87 -19.04 -3.01
CA THR A 169 7.20 -18.97 -2.38
C THR A 169 7.11 -19.29 -0.89
N GLU A 170 6.18 -18.67 -0.18
CA GLU A 170 6.03 -18.92 1.26
C GLU A 170 5.52 -20.32 1.54
N LEU A 171 4.59 -20.85 0.75
CA LEU A 171 4.14 -22.23 0.87
C LEU A 171 5.31 -23.21 0.65
N SER A 172 6.14 -23.01 -0.37
CA SER A 172 7.31 -23.85 -0.64
C SER A 172 8.37 -23.79 0.47
N ARG A 173 8.49 -22.66 1.17
CA ARG A 173 9.35 -22.51 2.35
C ARG A 173 8.74 -23.09 3.63
N HIS A 174 7.43 -23.34 3.63
CA HIS A 174 6.69 -23.89 4.76
C HIS A 174 5.92 -25.17 4.36
N PRO A 175 6.61 -26.31 4.14
CA PRO A 175 5.98 -27.55 3.67
C PRO A 175 4.79 -28.03 4.52
N ARG A 176 4.80 -27.75 5.84
CA ARG A 176 3.68 -28.02 6.74
C ARG A 176 2.41 -27.28 6.30
N VAL A 177 2.54 -26.00 5.96
CA VAL A 177 1.42 -25.14 5.53
C VAL A 177 0.97 -25.53 4.13
N MET A 178 1.92 -25.75 3.20
CA MET A 178 1.63 -26.26 1.85
C MET A 178 0.79 -27.54 1.89
N LYS A 179 1.26 -28.54 2.64
CA LYS A 179 0.59 -29.83 2.76
C LYS A 179 -0.82 -29.67 3.35
N LYS A 180 -0.96 -28.92 4.43
CA LYS A 180 -2.27 -28.65 5.05
C LYS A 180 -3.24 -27.99 4.08
N LEU A 181 -2.78 -26.99 3.32
CA LEU A 181 -3.62 -26.30 2.34
C LEU A 181 -4.04 -27.23 1.20
N GLN A 182 -3.12 -28.03 0.65
CA GLN A 182 -3.46 -28.99 -0.40
C GLN A 182 -4.45 -30.06 0.10
N GLU A 183 -4.27 -30.58 1.31
CA GLU A 183 -5.19 -31.54 1.93
C GLU A 183 -6.58 -30.92 2.17
N ASP A 184 -6.65 -29.69 2.67
CA ASP A 184 -7.90 -28.95 2.89
C ASP A 184 -8.66 -28.70 1.58
N ILE A 185 -7.96 -28.20 0.55
CA ILE A 185 -8.49 -28.00 -0.80
C ILE A 185 -9.10 -29.29 -1.36
N ARG A 186 -8.32 -30.38 -1.35
CA ARG A 186 -8.70 -31.65 -2.00
C ARG A 186 -9.82 -32.36 -1.23
N THR A 187 -9.82 -32.26 0.10
CA THR A 187 -10.89 -32.79 0.95
C THR A 187 -12.20 -32.04 0.73
N THR A 188 -12.13 -30.70 0.67
CA THR A 188 -13.31 -29.83 0.53
C THR A 188 -13.94 -29.92 -0.86
N LEU A 189 -13.13 -29.99 -1.91
CA LEU A 189 -13.63 -30.01 -3.30
C LEU A 189 -13.90 -31.42 -3.83
N GLY A 190 -13.39 -32.46 -3.16
CA GLY A 190 -13.49 -33.84 -3.58
C GLY A 190 -12.51 -34.21 -4.72
N PRO A 191 -12.38 -35.51 -5.01
CA PRO A 191 -11.43 -36.02 -5.99
C PRO A 191 -11.88 -35.84 -7.44
N ASN A 192 -10.91 -35.88 -8.36
CA ASN A 192 -11.12 -35.99 -9.82
C ASN A 192 -12.00 -34.91 -10.46
N LYS A 193 -12.00 -33.68 -9.91
CA LYS A 193 -12.67 -32.54 -10.54
C LYS A 193 -11.95 -32.17 -11.83
N GLU A 194 -12.70 -31.95 -12.91
CA GLU A 194 -12.14 -31.59 -14.21
C GLU A 194 -11.62 -30.15 -14.26
N LYS A 195 -12.31 -29.23 -13.57
CA LYS A 195 -12.02 -27.80 -13.58
C LYS A 195 -12.47 -27.12 -12.28
N ILE A 196 -11.68 -26.17 -11.80
CA ILE A 196 -12.04 -25.26 -10.69
C ILE A 196 -12.94 -24.13 -11.21
N THR A 197 -14.00 -23.82 -10.46
CA THR A 197 -14.94 -22.72 -10.78
C THR A 197 -14.94 -21.64 -9.69
N GLU A 198 -15.55 -20.49 -9.96
CA GLU A 198 -15.68 -19.40 -8.97
C GLU A 198 -16.48 -19.83 -7.72
N GLU A 199 -17.45 -20.73 -7.89
CA GLU A 199 -18.23 -21.30 -6.78
C GLU A 199 -17.39 -22.10 -5.78
N ASP A 200 -16.19 -22.55 -6.17
CA ASP A 200 -15.29 -23.29 -5.29
C ASP A 200 -14.49 -22.38 -4.36
N LEU A 201 -14.34 -21.09 -4.70
CA LEU A 201 -13.50 -20.15 -3.96
C LEU A 201 -13.99 -19.92 -2.53
N GLU A 202 -15.30 -19.88 -2.35
CA GLU A 202 -15.89 -19.60 -1.04
C GLU A 202 -15.75 -20.78 -0.07
N LYS A 203 -15.51 -21.99 -0.58
CA LYS A 203 -15.53 -23.25 0.19
C LYS A 203 -14.22 -23.50 0.95
N VAL A 204 -13.08 -23.05 0.43
CA VAL A 204 -11.76 -23.34 1.00
C VAL A 204 -11.32 -22.18 1.90
N GLU A 205 -11.68 -22.24 3.17
CA GLU A 205 -11.38 -21.17 4.13
C GLU A 205 -9.89 -21.00 4.38
N TYR A 206 -9.11 -22.10 4.47
CA TYR A 206 -7.69 -22.01 4.78
C TYR A 206 -6.88 -21.30 3.69
N LEU A 207 -7.34 -21.33 2.42
CA LEU A 207 -6.75 -20.55 1.33
C LEU A 207 -6.84 -19.04 1.59
N LYS A 208 -7.95 -18.56 2.16
CA LYS A 208 -8.13 -17.14 2.49
C LYS A 208 -7.10 -16.69 3.53
N LEU A 209 -6.86 -17.49 4.55
CA LEU A 209 -5.86 -17.21 5.59
C LEU A 209 -4.44 -17.13 5.02
N VAL A 210 -4.11 -18.01 4.06
CA VAL A 210 -2.82 -18.01 3.35
C VAL A 210 -2.67 -16.73 2.51
N ILE A 211 -3.74 -16.29 1.84
CA ILE A 211 -3.74 -15.05 1.04
C ILE A 211 -3.61 -13.82 1.95
N GLU A 212 -4.32 -13.78 3.07
CA GLU A 212 -4.22 -12.71 4.08
C GLU A 212 -2.80 -12.58 4.63
N GLU A 213 -2.18 -13.69 5.00
CA GLU A 213 -0.79 -13.70 5.48
C GLU A 213 0.21 -13.32 4.39
N THR A 214 -0.05 -13.73 3.14
CA THR A 214 0.75 -13.30 1.98
C THR A 214 0.66 -11.78 1.80
N PHE A 215 -0.53 -11.19 1.85
CA PHE A 215 -0.71 -9.75 1.73
C PHE A 215 -0.05 -8.98 2.88
N ARG A 216 -0.09 -9.53 4.10
CA ARG A 216 0.55 -8.90 5.27
C ARG A 216 2.06 -8.80 5.09
N LEU A 217 2.69 -9.90 4.66
CA LEU A 217 4.15 -9.97 4.54
C LEU A 217 4.66 -9.36 3.24
N HIS A 218 3.96 -9.56 2.13
CA HIS A 218 4.38 -9.21 0.77
C HIS A 218 3.33 -8.38 0.04
N PRO A 219 2.93 -7.20 0.57
CA PRO A 219 1.99 -6.34 -0.13
C PRO A 219 2.63 -5.87 -1.45
N PRO A 220 1.99 -6.08 -2.62
CA PRO A 220 2.60 -5.70 -3.90
C PRO A 220 2.96 -4.21 -3.99
N ALA A 221 2.19 -3.33 -3.34
CA ALA A 221 2.48 -1.90 -3.23
C ALA A 221 2.71 -1.49 -1.75
N PRO A 222 3.91 -1.69 -1.20
CA PRO A 222 4.17 -1.54 0.24
C PRO A 222 4.11 -0.09 0.77
N LEU A 223 4.04 0.90 -0.12
CA LEU A 223 3.86 2.33 0.22
C LEU A 223 2.51 2.91 -0.20
N LEU A 224 1.64 2.07 -0.78
CA LEU A 224 0.43 2.48 -1.50
C LEU A 224 0.73 3.55 -2.58
N LEU A 225 -0.33 4.06 -3.20
CA LEU A 225 -0.25 5.26 -4.02
C LEU A 225 -0.13 6.51 -3.12
N PRO A 226 0.76 7.47 -3.44
CA PRO A 226 0.97 8.66 -2.63
C PRO A 226 -0.30 9.51 -2.54
N ARG A 227 -0.59 10.01 -1.35
CA ARG A 227 -1.68 10.95 -1.04
C ARG A 227 -1.12 12.38 -1.01
N LEU A 228 -1.97 13.39 -1.19
CA LEU A 228 -1.61 14.80 -1.12
C LEU A 228 -2.63 15.55 -0.29
N THR A 229 -2.15 16.32 0.69
CA THR A 229 -3.03 17.15 1.53
C THR A 229 -3.61 18.34 0.77
N ILE A 230 -4.93 18.51 0.85
CA ILE A 230 -5.70 19.59 0.21
C ILE A 230 -5.80 20.81 1.13
N SER A 231 -5.71 20.59 2.44
CA SER A 231 -5.72 21.58 3.52
C SER A 231 -4.72 21.18 4.62
N ASP A 232 -4.50 22.08 5.58
CA ASP A 232 -3.77 21.73 6.80
C ASP A 232 -4.58 20.70 7.59
N VAL A 233 -3.91 19.63 8.03
CA VAL A 233 -4.53 18.51 8.75
C VAL A 233 -3.67 18.12 9.96
N LYS A 234 -4.29 17.51 10.97
CA LYS A 234 -3.57 16.98 12.12
C LYS A 234 -3.60 15.45 12.08
N ILE A 235 -2.43 14.82 12.06
CA ILE A 235 -2.30 13.36 12.12
C ILE A 235 -1.47 12.98 13.35
N GLN A 236 -2.03 12.16 14.24
CA GLN A 236 -1.48 11.76 15.54
C GLN A 236 -0.95 12.93 16.36
N GLY A 237 -1.72 14.02 16.40
CA GLY A 237 -1.33 15.23 17.12
C GLY A 237 -0.35 16.14 16.36
N TYR A 238 0.21 15.70 15.23
CA TYR A 238 1.15 16.48 14.43
C TYR A 238 0.45 17.29 13.34
N ASN A 239 0.86 18.54 13.17
CA ASN A 239 0.36 19.40 12.11
C ASN A 239 1.08 19.09 10.78
N ILE A 240 0.30 18.71 9.78
CA ILE A 240 0.72 18.47 8.40
C ILE A 240 0.16 19.61 7.53
N PRO A 241 1.02 20.44 6.93
CA PRO A 241 0.57 21.52 6.06
C PRO A 241 -0.11 21.01 4.77
N LYS A 242 -0.94 21.84 4.17
CA LYS A 242 -1.41 21.70 2.78
C LYS A 242 -0.25 21.45 1.81
N ASN A 243 -0.51 20.72 0.72
CA ASN A 243 0.45 20.35 -0.32
C ASN A 243 1.63 19.49 0.19
N THR A 244 1.39 18.70 1.23
CA THR A 244 2.35 17.71 1.74
C THR A 244 2.01 16.35 1.16
N MET A 245 3.01 15.66 0.60
CA MET A 245 2.84 14.29 0.13
C MET A 245 2.79 13.35 1.34
N ILE A 246 1.81 12.45 1.38
CA ILE A 246 1.70 11.42 2.41
C ILE A 246 1.99 10.06 1.78
N GLN A 247 2.92 9.32 2.37
CA GLN A 247 3.26 7.94 2.01
C GLN A 247 2.83 7.02 3.15
N ILE A 248 2.09 5.96 2.85
CA ILE A 248 1.57 5.03 3.86
C ILE A 248 2.33 3.71 3.74
N ASN A 249 3.16 3.42 4.72
CA ASN A 249 4.04 2.26 4.71
C ASN A 249 3.32 1.02 5.26
N THR A 250 2.59 0.33 4.40
CA THR A 250 1.85 -0.88 4.76
C THR A 250 2.77 -2.05 5.08
N TYR A 251 3.98 -2.07 4.52
CA TYR A 251 5.02 -3.02 4.91
C TYR A 251 5.42 -2.89 6.39
N ALA A 252 5.54 -1.66 6.89
CA ALA A 252 5.81 -1.40 8.30
C ALA A 252 4.62 -1.77 9.19
N ILE A 253 3.40 -1.38 8.79
CA ILE A 253 2.17 -1.68 9.55
C ILE A 253 1.96 -3.20 9.66
N GLY A 254 2.14 -3.93 8.56
CA GLY A 254 2.05 -5.39 8.52
C GLY A 254 3.13 -6.10 9.36
N ARG A 255 4.15 -5.38 9.84
CA ARG A 255 5.25 -5.89 10.67
C ARG A 255 5.31 -5.26 12.07
N ASP A 256 4.29 -4.51 12.46
CA ASP A 256 4.25 -3.90 13.78
C ASP A 256 3.98 -4.97 14.87
N PRO A 257 4.92 -5.21 15.80
CA PRO A 257 4.75 -6.21 16.86
C PRO A 257 3.63 -5.87 17.84
N LYS A 258 3.08 -4.64 17.82
CA LYS A 258 1.88 -4.27 18.59
C LYS A 258 0.64 -5.06 18.16
N TYR A 259 0.54 -5.44 16.88
CA TYR A 259 -0.62 -6.17 16.33
C TYR A 259 -0.27 -7.58 15.87
N TRP A 260 0.99 -7.82 15.51
CA TRP A 260 1.41 -9.06 14.87
C TRP A 260 2.45 -9.79 15.71
N THR A 261 2.03 -10.88 16.38
CA THR A 261 2.96 -11.77 17.07
C THR A 261 3.94 -12.40 16.07
N LYS A 262 5.25 -12.31 16.34
CA LYS A 262 6.32 -12.75 15.42
C LYS A 262 6.10 -12.21 14.00
N PRO A 263 6.24 -10.89 13.81
CA PRO A 263 5.78 -10.19 12.62
C PRO A 263 6.48 -10.63 11.33
N ASP A 264 7.68 -11.18 11.41
CA ASP A 264 8.42 -11.61 10.22
C ASP A 264 8.19 -13.10 9.85
N GLU A 265 7.45 -13.86 10.66
CA GLU A 265 7.12 -15.27 10.37
C GLU A 265 5.82 -15.38 9.58
N PHE A 266 5.79 -16.27 8.57
CA PHE A 266 4.60 -16.63 7.79
C PHE A 266 3.74 -17.64 8.56
N ILE A 267 2.66 -17.16 9.17
CA ILE A 267 1.77 -17.92 10.03
C ILE A 267 0.31 -17.65 9.62
N PRO A 268 -0.25 -18.34 8.62
CA PRO A 268 -1.65 -18.18 8.23
C PRO A 268 -2.64 -18.41 9.38
N GLU A 269 -2.29 -19.29 10.32
CA GLU A 269 -3.13 -19.58 11.49
C GLU A 269 -3.44 -18.35 12.36
N ARG A 270 -2.69 -17.24 12.24
CA ARG A 270 -2.98 -16.00 12.97
C ARG A 270 -4.32 -15.35 12.59
N PHE A 271 -4.87 -15.75 11.44
CA PHE A 271 -6.15 -15.25 10.94
C PHE A 271 -7.33 -16.15 11.30
N VAL A 272 -7.11 -17.31 11.93
CA VAL A 272 -8.20 -18.14 12.47
C VAL A 272 -8.93 -17.35 13.56
N ASP A 273 -10.26 -17.27 13.45
CA ASP A 273 -11.15 -16.50 14.33
C ASP A 273 -10.74 -15.02 14.51
N ASN A 274 -9.99 -14.47 13.56
CA ASN A 274 -9.51 -13.10 13.58
C ASN A 274 -10.41 -12.21 12.70
N PRO A 275 -10.98 -11.11 13.23
CA PRO A 275 -11.84 -10.24 12.42
C PRO A 275 -11.08 -9.39 11.39
N ILE A 276 -9.75 -9.32 11.45
CA ILE A 276 -8.95 -8.47 10.56
C ILE A 276 -9.07 -8.97 9.11
N GLU A 277 -9.55 -8.09 8.22
CA GLU A 277 -9.67 -8.33 6.78
C GLU A 277 -8.97 -7.23 5.96
N TYR A 278 -8.45 -7.58 4.77
CA TYR A 278 -7.78 -6.65 3.86
C TYR A 278 -8.72 -5.70 3.09
N LYS A 279 -10.03 -5.73 3.36
CA LYS A 279 -11.07 -4.99 2.62
C LYS A 279 -11.17 -3.49 2.98
N GLY A 280 -10.09 -2.92 3.52
CA GLY A 280 -10.00 -1.48 3.84
C GLY A 280 -10.81 -1.03 5.06
N LYS A 281 -11.29 -1.96 5.89
CA LYS A 281 -11.94 -1.65 7.19
C LYS A 281 -11.00 -1.81 8.38
N HIS A 282 -10.03 -2.72 8.28
CA HIS A 282 -9.02 -2.96 9.30
C HIS A 282 -7.69 -2.37 8.83
N PHE A 283 -7.17 -1.43 9.60
CA PHE A 283 -5.99 -0.65 9.21
C PHE A 283 -4.67 -1.35 9.55
N GLU A 284 -4.75 -2.52 10.18
CA GLU A 284 -3.65 -3.45 10.41
C GLU A 284 -3.24 -4.15 9.11
N LEU A 285 -4.17 -4.33 8.15
CA LEU A 285 -3.95 -5.04 6.89
C LEU A 285 -4.51 -4.23 5.71
N LEU A 286 -3.62 -3.52 5.00
CA LEU A 286 -3.99 -2.55 3.97
C LEU A 286 -3.35 -2.80 2.58
N PRO A 287 -3.30 -4.04 2.04
CA PRO A 287 -2.68 -4.29 0.74
C PRO A 287 -3.35 -3.53 -0.42
N PHE A 288 -4.63 -3.14 -0.25
CA PHE A 288 -5.42 -2.39 -1.23
C PHE A 288 -5.70 -0.94 -0.83
N GLY A 289 -5.16 -0.48 0.29
CA GLY A 289 -5.51 0.79 0.90
C GLY A 289 -6.95 0.83 1.46
N ALA A 290 -7.47 2.04 1.65
CA ALA A 290 -8.81 2.28 2.19
C ALA A 290 -9.35 3.67 1.75
N GLY A 291 -10.60 3.96 2.11
CA GLY A 291 -11.27 5.23 1.81
C GLY A 291 -11.62 5.39 0.34
N ARG A 292 -11.83 6.63 -0.13
CA ARG A 292 -12.32 6.88 -1.50
C ARG A 292 -11.37 6.47 -2.64
N ARG A 293 -10.10 6.26 -2.33
CA ARG A 293 -9.07 5.80 -3.28
C ARG A 293 -8.62 4.37 -3.00
N ILE A 294 -9.47 3.57 -2.35
CA ILE A 294 -9.26 2.12 -2.23
C ILE A 294 -9.16 1.49 -3.62
N CYS A 295 -8.36 0.44 -3.77
CA CYS A 295 -8.15 -0.23 -5.05
C CYS A 295 -9.48 -0.63 -5.71
N PRO A 296 -9.84 -0.07 -6.87
CA PRO A 296 -11.09 -0.43 -7.55
C PRO A 296 -11.02 -1.84 -8.18
N GLY A 297 -9.82 -2.35 -8.42
CA GLY A 297 -9.58 -3.70 -8.96
C GLY A 297 -9.51 -4.82 -7.91
N MET A 298 -9.84 -4.54 -6.64
CA MET A 298 -9.72 -5.52 -5.54
C MET A 298 -10.44 -6.84 -5.85
N GLY A 299 -11.72 -6.77 -6.26
CA GLY A 299 -12.52 -7.96 -6.55
C GLY A 299 -11.88 -8.85 -7.61
N THR A 300 -11.57 -8.27 -8.78
CA THR A 300 -10.92 -8.98 -9.88
C THR A 300 -9.54 -9.52 -9.48
N GLY A 301 -8.74 -8.73 -8.77
CA GLY A 301 -7.39 -9.13 -8.35
C GLY A 301 -7.41 -10.33 -7.41
N ILE A 302 -8.32 -10.34 -6.43
CA ILE A 302 -8.46 -11.46 -5.49
C ILE A 302 -8.98 -12.71 -6.20
N THR A 303 -9.99 -12.59 -7.07
CA THR A 303 -10.49 -13.74 -7.84
C THR A 303 -9.40 -14.38 -8.69
N ILE A 304 -8.52 -13.58 -9.32
CA ILE A 304 -7.36 -14.10 -10.07
C ILE A 304 -6.41 -14.88 -9.15
N VAL A 305 -6.07 -14.32 -7.98
CA VAL A 305 -5.17 -14.96 -7.01
C VAL A 305 -5.77 -16.26 -6.48
N GLU A 306 -7.03 -16.24 -6.05
CA GLU A 306 -7.73 -17.40 -5.50
C GLU A 306 -7.88 -18.50 -6.54
N LEU A 307 -8.38 -18.20 -7.74
CA LEU A 307 -8.52 -19.20 -8.81
C LEU A 307 -7.16 -19.75 -9.22
N GLY A 308 -6.15 -18.88 -9.38
CA GLY A 308 -4.81 -19.30 -9.77
C GLY A 308 -4.19 -20.25 -8.76
N LEU A 309 -4.18 -19.87 -7.48
CA LEU A 309 -3.65 -20.73 -6.41
C LEU A 309 -4.46 -22.03 -6.28
N LEU A 310 -5.78 -21.96 -6.32
CA LEU A 310 -6.63 -23.15 -6.20
C LEU A 310 -6.38 -24.14 -7.34
N ASN A 311 -6.22 -23.66 -8.58
CA ASN A 311 -5.84 -24.52 -9.71
C ASN A 311 -4.45 -25.14 -9.51
N LEU A 312 -3.45 -24.35 -9.14
CA LEU A 312 -2.09 -24.85 -8.95
C LEU A 312 -2.02 -25.92 -7.84
N LEU A 313 -2.72 -25.71 -6.74
CA LEU A 313 -2.64 -26.55 -5.54
C LEU A 313 -3.56 -27.77 -5.59
N TYR A 314 -4.72 -27.67 -6.26
CA TYR A 314 -5.63 -28.79 -6.45
C TYR A 314 -5.00 -29.87 -7.34
N PHE A 315 -4.50 -29.48 -8.52
CA PHE A 315 -4.07 -30.41 -9.57
C PHE A 315 -2.64 -30.95 -9.42
N PHE A 316 -1.76 -30.23 -8.71
CA PHE A 316 -0.34 -30.56 -8.65
C PHE A 316 0.18 -30.63 -7.22
N ASP A 317 1.09 -31.56 -7.00
CA ASP A 317 2.04 -31.56 -5.90
C ASP A 317 3.29 -30.80 -6.36
N TRP A 318 3.86 -29.99 -5.46
CA TRP A 318 4.96 -29.08 -5.80
C TRP A 318 6.20 -29.44 -4.99
N SER A 319 7.33 -29.52 -5.68
CA SER A 319 8.64 -29.83 -5.08
C SER A 319 9.71 -28.88 -5.61
N LEU A 320 10.83 -28.78 -4.90
CA LEU A 320 11.99 -28.05 -5.39
C LEU A 320 12.73 -28.89 -6.45
N PRO A 321 13.43 -28.24 -7.40
CA PRO A 321 14.33 -28.93 -8.33
C PRO A 321 15.36 -29.80 -7.60
N GLU A 322 15.85 -30.83 -8.29
CA GLU A 322 16.85 -31.75 -7.74
C GLU A 322 18.11 -30.97 -7.28
N GLY A 323 18.56 -31.26 -6.06
CA GLY A 323 19.70 -30.60 -5.44
C GLY A 323 19.40 -29.26 -4.76
N MET A 324 18.20 -28.69 -4.91
CA MET A 324 17.79 -27.49 -4.18
C MET A 324 17.14 -27.81 -2.83
N THR A 325 17.36 -26.92 -1.87
CA THR A 325 16.75 -26.93 -0.54
C THR A 325 15.95 -25.65 -0.29
N ILE A 326 15.14 -25.64 0.77
CA ILE A 326 14.36 -24.46 1.17
C ILE A 326 15.24 -23.21 1.39
N LYS A 327 16.51 -23.40 1.78
CA LYS A 327 17.46 -22.29 2.02
C LYS A 327 17.92 -21.62 0.73
N ASP A 328 17.81 -22.31 -0.39
CA ASP A 328 18.24 -21.81 -1.71
C ASP A 328 17.15 -20.96 -2.38
N ILE A 329 15.93 -20.95 -1.83
CA ILE A 329 14.85 -20.10 -2.31
C ILE A 329 15.19 -18.64 -1.98
N ASP A 330 15.47 -17.85 -3.02
CA ASP A 330 15.69 -16.42 -2.91
C ASP A 330 14.47 -15.71 -2.31
N MET A 331 14.72 -14.76 -1.40
CA MET A 331 13.70 -13.91 -0.79
C MET A 331 13.96 -12.42 -1.08
N GLU A 332 14.91 -12.12 -1.98
CA GLU A 332 15.16 -10.74 -2.38
C GLU A 332 14.00 -10.18 -3.21
N GLU A 333 13.79 -8.88 -3.03
CA GLU A 333 12.78 -8.11 -3.72
C GLU A 333 13.41 -7.40 -4.92
N ASP A 334 12.58 -7.04 -5.90
CA ASP A 334 12.92 -6.05 -6.92
C ASP A 334 11.70 -5.20 -7.27
N GLY A 335 11.94 -4.06 -7.93
CA GLY A 335 10.92 -3.10 -8.31
C GLY A 335 10.99 -1.80 -7.51
N ALA A 336 10.05 -0.90 -7.80
CA ALA A 336 10.00 0.44 -7.23
C ALA A 336 8.59 0.81 -6.77
N PHE A 337 7.62 0.77 -7.69
CA PHE A 337 6.22 1.05 -7.38
C PHE A 337 5.47 -0.23 -6.94
N VAL A 338 5.64 -1.29 -7.71
CA VAL A 338 5.22 -2.65 -7.35
C VAL A 338 6.48 -3.45 -7.00
N ILE A 339 6.43 -4.19 -5.91
CA ILE A 339 7.54 -4.99 -5.39
C ILE A 339 7.28 -6.47 -5.67
N ALA A 340 8.17 -7.09 -6.45
CA ALA A 340 8.12 -8.49 -6.84
C ALA A 340 9.32 -9.26 -6.26
N LYS A 341 9.32 -10.59 -6.42
CA LYS A 341 10.54 -11.39 -6.24
C LYS A 341 11.59 -10.99 -7.27
N LYS A 342 12.84 -10.85 -6.82
CA LYS A 342 13.98 -10.57 -7.69
C LYS A 342 14.31 -11.76 -8.57
N VAL A 343 14.51 -12.93 -7.97
CA VAL A 343 14.75 -14.18 -8.70
C VAL A 343 13.42 -14.94 -8.82
N PRO A 344 13.02 -15.39 -10.03
CA PRO A 344 11.83 -16.22 -10.21
C PRO A 344 11.82 -17.45 -9.28
N LEU A 345 10.62 -17.84 -8.83
CA LEU A 345 10.45 -19.08 -8.08
C LEU A 345 10.47 -20.27 -9.05
N GLU A 346 11.37 -21.21 -8.84
CA GLU A 346 11.45 -22.45 -9.63
C GLU A 346 10.93 -23.62 -8.81
N LEU A 347 9.91 -24.32 -9.34
CA LEU A 347 9.33 -25.51 -8.74
C LEU A 347 9.06 -26.56 -9.81
N VAL A 348 9.08 -27.83 -9.40
CA VAL A 348 8.74 -28.98 -10.23
C VAL A 348 7.33 -29.44 -9.89
N PRO A 349 6.35 -29.29 -10.79
CA PRO A 349 5.01 -29.79 -10.60
C PRO A 349 4.92 -31.29 -10.91
N THR A 350 4.28 -32.05 -10.04
CA THR A 350 3.86 -33.44 -10.29
C THR A 350 2.34 -33.50 -10.24
N ARG A 351 1.69 -34.04 -11.27
CA ARG A 351 0.23 -34.19 -11.27
C ARG A 351 -0.21 -35.06 -10.08
N HIS A 352 -1.14 -34.55 -9.28
CA HIS A 352 -1.65 -35.27 -8.11
C HIS A 352 -2.38 -36.55 -8.55
N ARG A 353 -2.23 -37.62 -7.76
CA ARG A 353 -2.88 -38.91 -7.98
C ARG A 353 -3.94 -39.12 -6.91
N TRP A 354 -5.18 -39.29 -7.35
CA TRP A 354 -6.38 -39.45 -6.52
C TRP A 354 -6.61 -40.88 -6.08
#